data_AF-A0A4Q4WVT3-F1
#
_entry.id   AF-A0A4Q4WVT3-F1
#
_cell.length_a   1.000
_cell.length_b   1.000
_cell.length_c   1.000
_cell.angle_alpha   90.00
_cell.angle_beta   90.00
_cell.angle_gamma   90.00
#
_symmetry.space_group_name_H-M   'P 1'
#
loop_
_entity.id
_entity.type
_entity.pdbx_description
1 polymer ?
#
loop_
_entity_poly.entity_id
_entity_poly.type
_entity_poly.pdbx_seq_one_letter_code
_entity_poly.pdbx_strand_id
1 'polypeptide(L)'
;MPERAVPCCRCLSALAAWKGGAAPLCRGGNSAVTTKCRGCRDLGEPCIAPSGLLKARAIALRAAIAAHPGVRPAAVKEAQAAVKQVYQARRDAAARPARKKADRQESSAAAAEETAAAVEKTAAAVEKTAAAVEKTAAAVEKTAAAVEKIAMELQQLRGEVAGLAEVYRKTHEAYSRGAPRRR
;
A
#
# COMPACT_ATOMS: atom_id res chain seq x y z
N MET A 1 -43.73 36.32 17.55
CA MET A 1 -42.68 35.35 17.92
C MET A 1 -41.33 35.95 17.58
N PRO A 2 -40.41 36.08 18.56
CA PRO A 2 -39.10 36.66 18.29
C PRO A 2 -38.34 35.79 17.28
N GLU A 3 -37.79 36.45 16.27
CA GLU A 3 -36.80 35.82 15.41
C GLU A 3 -35.53 35.53 16.21
N ARG A 4 -34.90 34.37 15.96
CA ARG A 4 -33.60 34.11 16.58
C ARG A 4 -32.59 35.10 16.03
N ALA A 5 -31.71 35.68 16.86
CA ALA A 5 -30.62 36.51 16.36
C ALA A 5 -29.70 35.74 15.39
N VAL A 6 -29.52 34.44 15.62
CA VAL A 6 -28.75 33.53 14.76
C VAL A 6 -29.63 32.35 14.32
N PRO A 7 -29.80 32.10 13.01
CA PRO A 7 -30.54 30.95 12.52
C PRO A 7 -29.80 29.64 12.80
N CYS A 8 -30.51 28.52 12.94
CA CYS A 8 -29.86 27.20 13.01
C CYS A 8 -29.16 26.87 11.68
N CYS A 9 -28.23 25.90 11.68
CA CYS A 9 -27.47 25.51 10.49
C CYS A 9 -28.36 25.17 9.27
N ARG A 10 -29.52 24.52 9.49
CA ARG A 10 -30.45 24.16 8.41
C ARG A 10 -31.14 25.39 7.82
N CYS A 11 -31.69 26.26 8.68
CA CYS A 11 -32.28 27.52 8.25
C CYS A 11 -31.25 28.47 7.62
N LEU A 12 -30.02 28.48 8.12
CA LEU A 12 -28.91 29.25 7.55
C LEU A 12 -28.55 28.77 6.15
N SER A 13 -28.55 27.46 5.92
CA SER A 13 -28.31 26.89 4.59
C SER A 13 -29.41 27.29 3.60
N ALA A 14 -30.68 27.23 4.04
CA ALA A 14 -31.81 27.71 3.25
C ALA A 14 -31.71 29.22 2.95
N LEU A 15 -31.31 30.02 3.95
CA LEU A 15 -31.09 31.46 3.81
C LEU A 15 -29.94 31.81 2.86
N ALA A 16 -28.86 31.02 2.88
CA ALA A 16 -27.74 31.17 1.96
C ALA A 16 -28.12 30.78 0.51
N ALA A 17 -29.04 29.82 0.34
CA ALA A 17 -29.54 29.38 -0.95
C ALA A 17 -30.71 30.23 -1.49
N TRP A 18 -31.27 31.13 -0.68
CA TRP A 18 -32.44 31.93 -1.02
C TRP A 18 -32.21 32.82 -2.26
N LYS A 19 -33.14 32.75 -3.22
CA LYS A 19 -33.03 33.42 -4.53
C LYS A 19 -33.97 34.61 -4.75
N GLY A 20 -35.06 34.72 -4.01
CA GLY A 20 -36.06 35.80 -4.14
C GLY A 20 -37.31 35.55 -3.29
N GLY A 21 -38.20 36.55 -3.19
CA GLY A 21 -39.41 36.50 -2.35
C GLY A 21 -39.14 36.89 -0.89
N ALA A 22 -39.98 36.46 0.05
CA ALA A 22 -39.70 36.70 1.48
C ALA A 22 -38.49 35.85 1.93
N ALA A 23 -37.54 36.48 2.64
CA ALA A 23 -36.38 35.76 3.16
C ALA A 23 -36.81 34.69 4.18
N PRO A 24 -36.26 33.47 4.14
CA PRO A 24 -36.64 32.41 5.08
C PRO A 24 -36.17 32.76 6.50
N LEU A 25 -37.10 32.73 7.45
CA LEU A 25 -36.85 33.14 8.83
C LEU A 25 -36.72 31.93 9.76
N CYS A 26 -35.64 31.91 10.55
CA CYS A 26 -35.51 30.94 11.64
C CYS A 26 -36.26 31.45 12.88
N ARG A 27 -37.50 30.97 13.07
CA ARG A 27 -38.32 31.31 14.23
C ARG A 27 -38.10 30.33 15.38
N GLY A 28 -38.07 30.87 16.59
CA GLY A 28 -38.05 30.09 17.82
C GLY A 28 -39.24 29.14 17.93
N GLY A 29 -39.09 28.14 18.79
CA GLY A 29 -40.17 27.28 19.18
C GLY A 29 -41.09 27.92 20.22
N ASN A 30 -42.40 27.63 20.18
CA ASN A 30 -43.36 28.19 21.15
C ASN A 30 -43.26 27.59 22.58
N SER A 31 -42.41 26.59 22.81
CA SER A 31 -42.30 25.96 24.12
C SER A 31 -41.02 26.37 24.83
N ALA A 32 -41.14 26.76 26.10
CA ALA A 32 -40.03 27.01 27.01
C ALA A 32 -39.05 25.82 27.12
N VAL A 33 -39.49 24.62 26.71
CA VAL A 33 -38.76 23.36 26.79
C VAL A 33 -37.93 23.04 25.54
N THR A 34 -38.27 23.60 24.35
CA THR A 34 -37.60 23.17 23.10
C THR A 34 -36.61 24.20 22.58
N THR A 35 -35.33 23.82 22.53
CA THR A 35 -34.27 24.57 21.85
C THR A 35 -34.34 24.50 20.31
N LYS A 36 -35.31 23.75 19.75
CA LYS A 36 -35.52 23.60 18.30
C LYS A 36 -36.31 24.77 17.68
N CYS A 37 -35.89 25.20 16.49
CA CYS A 37 -36.70 26.10 15.66
C CYS A 37 -37.93 25.36 15.11
N ARG A 38 -38.97 26.11 14.70
CA ARG A 38 -40.21 25.53 14.16
C ARG A 38 -39.94 24.57 12.99
N GLY A 39 -39.16 25.00 11.99
CA GLY A 39 -38.85 24.16 10.83
C GLY A 39 -38.13 22.85 11.18
N CYS A 40 -37.12 22.88 12.05
CA CYS A 40 -36.45 21.64 12.48
C CYS A 40 -37.37 20.73 13.31
N ARG A 41 -38.32 21.30 14.07
CA ARG A 41 -39.28 20.52 14.85
C ARG A 41 -40.26 19.79 13.95
N ASP A 42 -40.86 20.51 13.01
CA ASP A 42 -41.87 19.98 12.08
C ASP A 42 -41.28 18.85 11.22
N LEU A 43 -39.98 18.91 10.95
CA LEU A 43 -39.24 17.88 10.21
C LEU A 43 -38.66 16.75 11.10
N GLY A 44 -38.78 16.82 12.43
CA GLY A 44 -38.19 15.84 13.34
C GLY A 44 -36.65 15.93 13.50
N GLU A 45 -36.02 16.93 12.91
CA GLU A 45 -34.57 17.01 12.70
C GLU A 45 -33.84 17.71 13.86
N PRO A 46 -32.51 17.51 14.01
CA PRO A 46 -31.73 18.21 15.02
C PRO A 46 -31.60 19.70 14.66
N CYS A 47 -31.83 20.57 15.64
CA CYS A 47 -31.70 22.01 15.49
C CYS A 47 -30.34 22.47 16.01
N ILE A 48 -29.33 22.42 15.15
CA ILE A 48 -27.94 22.75 15.51
C ILE A 48 -27.70 24.25 15.33
N ALA A 49 -27.20 24.93 16.37
CA ALA A 49 -26.77 26.32 16.26
C ALA A 49 -25.41 26.39 15.54
N PRO A 50 -25.20 27.32 14.60
CA PRO A 50 -23.89 27.53 14.01
C PRO A 50 -22.92 28.08 15.07
N SER A 51 -21.65 27.68 14.96
CA SER A 51 -20.58 28.04 15.88
C SER A 51 -19.38 28.64 15.14
N GLY A 52 -18.52 29.37 15.86
CA GLY A 52 -17.29 29.97 15.34
C GLY A 52 -17.53 30.88 14.13
N LEU A 53 -16.71 30.71 13.08
CA LEU A 53 -16.78 31.50 11.86
C LEU A 53 -18.16 31.44 11.17
N LEU A 54 -18.84 30.29 11.22
CA LEU A 54 -20.17 30.15 10.62
C LEU A 54 -21.20 31.00 11.35
N LYS A 55 -21.09 31.12 12.69
CA LYS A 55 -21.94 32.00 13.51
C LYS A 55 -21.74 33.46 13.13
N ALA A 56 -20.48 33.89 12.98
CA ALA A 56 -20.14 35.25 12.59
C ALA A 56 -20.71 35.62 11.21
N ARG A 57 -20.53 34.73 10.21
CA ARG A 57 -21.09 34.93 8.86
C ARG A 57 -22.62 34.90 8.84
N ALA A 58 -23.25 34.09 9.70
CA ALA A 58 -24.70 34.08 9.84
C ALA A 58 -25.25 35.41 10.38
N ILE A 59 -24.57 36.02 11.35
CA ILE A 59 -24.92 37.33 11.90
C ILE A 59 -24.77 38.40 10.80
N ALA A 60 -23.65 38.41 10.09
CA ALA A 60 -23.41 39.36 8.99
C ALA A 60 -24.47 39.24 7.88
N LEU A 61 -24.84 38.01 7.50
CA LEU A 61 -25.89 37.78 6.51
C LEU A 61 -27.25 38.30 6.98
N ARG A 62 -27.60 38.11 8.25
CA ARG A 62 -28.84 38.69 8.78
C ARG A 62 -28.81 40.21 8.81
N ALA A 63 -27.70 40.80 9.22
CA ALA A 63 -27.53 42.25 9.23
C ALA A 63 -27.69 42.83 7.82
N ALA A 64 -27.09 42.19 6.81
CA ALA A 64 -27.23 42.60 5.41
C ALA A 64 -28.68 42.50 4.91
N ILE A 65 -29.41 41.45 5.29
CA ILE A 65 -30.83 41.29 4.91
C ILE A 65 -31.70 42.32 5.63
N ALA A 66 -31.44 42.60 6.91
CA ALA A 66 -32.18 43.59 7.69
C ALA A 66 -31.95 45.02 7.17
N ALA A 67 -30.74 45.33 6.69
CA ALA A 67 -30.42 46.61 6.06
C ALA A 67 -31.09 46.82 4.69
N HIS A 68 -31.59 45.75 4.06
CA HIS A 68 -32.17 45.78 2.73
C HIS A 68 -33.47 44.95 2.66
N PRO A 69 -34.54 45.39 3.33
CA PRO A 69 -35.80 44.67 3.35
C PRO A 69 -36.41 44.57 1.94
N GLY A 70 -36.74 43.35 1.50
CA GLY A 70 -37.43 43.09 0.23
C GLY A 70 -36.56 43.17 -1.04
N VAL A 71 -35.30 43.60 -0.94
CA VAL A 71 -34.37 43.68 -2.07
C VAL A 71 -33.15 42.82 -1.79
N ARG A 72 -32.56 42.21 -2.82
CA ARG A 72 -31.34 41.40 -2.70
C ARG A 72 -30.15 42.10 -3.37
N PRO A 73 -29.55 43.10 -2.70
CA PRO A 73 -28.39 43.81 -3.24
C PRO A 73 -27.13 42.94 -3.20
N ALA A 74 -26.06 43.44 -3.83
CA ALA A 74 -24.76 42.78 -3.88
C ALA A 74 -24.27 42.34 -2.49
N ALA A 75 -24.42 43.19 -1.47
CA ALA A 75 -24.04 42.91 -0.08
C ALA A 75 -24.70 41.63 0.48
N VAL A 76 -25.98 41.39 0.18
CA VAL A 76 -26.65 40.15 0.61
C VAL A 76 -26.10 38.94 -0.15
N LYS A 77 -25.83 39.06 -1.45
CA LYS A 77 -25.24 37.98 -2.26
C LYS A 77 -23.83 37.62 -1.78
N GLU A 78 -23.02 38.61 -1.44
CA GLU A 78 -21.68 38.42 -0.87
C GLU A 78 -21.73 37.72 0.48
N ALA A 79 -22.63 38.15 1.38
CA ALA A 79 -22.82 37.49 2.66
C ALA A 79 -23.32 36.05 2.50
N GLN A 80 -24.22 35.78 1.53
CA GLN A 80 -24.65 34.42 1.18
C GLN A 80 -23.48 33.58 0.66
N ALA A 81 -22.62 34.14 -0.20
CA ALA A 81 -21.44 33.47 -0.73
C ALA A 81 -20.45 33.12 0.38
N ALA A 82 -20.21 34.04 1.33
CA ALA A 82 -19.35 33.78 2.48
C ALA A 82 -19.86 32.63 3.36
N VAL A 83 -21.17 32.53 3.59
CA VAL A 83 -21.77 31.40 4.31
C VAL A 83 -21.57 30.09 3.53
N LYS A 84 -21.80 30.09 2.21
CA LYS A 84 -21.58 28.91 1.34
C LYS A 84 -20.12 28.44 1.36
N GLN A 85 -19.16 29.37 1.31
CA GLN A 85 -17.74 29.05 1.39
C GLN A 85 -17.37 28.35 2.69
N VAL A 86 -17.92 28.79 3.84
CA VAL A 86 -17.68 28.13 5.12
C VAL A 86 -18.24 26.71 5.16
N TYR A 87 -19.43 26.49 4.60
CA TYR A 87 -19.98 25.13 4.47
C TYR A 87 -19.13 24.24 3.58
N GLN A 88 -18.70 24.77 2.43
CA GLN A 88 -17.87 24.04 1.49
C GLN A 88 -16.50 23.69 2.10
N ALA A 89 -15.86 24.66 2.75
CA ALA A 89 -14.59 24.44 3.45
C ALA A 89 -14.71 23.37 4.56
N ARG A 90 -15.82 23.35 5.32
CA ARG A 90 -16.08 22.28 6.31
C ARG A 90 -16.27 20.91 5.64
N ARG A 91 -16.98 20.84 4.52
CA ARG A 91 -17.16 19.59 3.76
C ARG A 91 -15.84 19.07 3.21
N ASP A 92 -15.02 19.96 2.66
CA ASP A 92 -13.73 19.60 2.07
C ASP A 92 -12.74 19.20 3.17
N ALA A 93 -12.74 19.89 4.31
CA ALA A 93 -11.97 19.52 5.49
C ALA A 93 -12.38 18.15 6.04
N ALA A 94 -13.68 17.82 6.05
CA ALA A 94 -14.17 16.50 6.46
C ALA A 94 -13.80 15.39 5.46
N ALA A 95 -13.72 15.70 4.16
CA ALA A 95 -13.34 14.76 3.12
C ALA A 95 -11.81 14.54 3.00
N ARG A 96 -10.99 15.51 3.43
CA ARG A 96 -9.52 15.47 3.31
C ARG A 96 -8.87 14.24 3.97
N PRO A 97 -9.27 13.79 5.18
CA PRO A 97 -8.72 12.58 5.79
C PRO A 97 -8.99 11.33 4.96
N ALA A 98 -10.20 11.19 4.40
CA ALA A 98 -10.57 10.05 3.57
C ALA A 98 -9.74 10.01 2.28
N ARG A 99 -9.57 11.16 1.61
CA ARG A 99 -8.70 11.28 0.43
C ARG A 99 -7.24 10.92 0.74
N LYS A 100 -6.70 11.44 1.84
CA LYS A 100 -5.34 11.11 2.28
C LYS A 100 -5.16 9.63 2.61
N LYS A 101 -6.18 8.98 3.15
CA LYS A 101 -6.15 7.53 3.41
C LYS A 101 -6.15 6.74 2.10
N ALA A 102 -7.02 7.09 1.16
CA ALA A 102 -7.07 6.45 -0.15
C ALA A 102 -5.72 6.55 -0.90
N ASP A 103 -5.12 7.74 -0.92
CA ASP A 103 -3.81 7.99 -1.54
C ASP A 103 -2.68 7.15 -0.90
N ARG A 104 -2.69 7.01 0.44
CA ARG A 104 -1.78 6.12 1.15
C ARG A 104 -2.01 4.64 0.84
N GLN A 105 -3.26 4.24 0.68
CA GLN A 105 -3.60 2.86 0.34
C GLN A 105 -3.14 2.53 -1.09
N GLU A 106 -3.35 3.44 -2.03
CA GLU A 106 -2.89 3.29 -3.41
C GLU A 106 -1.37 3.17 -3.50
N SER A 107 -0.64 4.07 -2.83
CA SER A 107 0.83 3.98 -2.78
C SER A 107 1.33 2.71 -2.08
N SER A 108 0.65 2.23 -1.04
CA SER A 108 1.00 0.95 -0.41
C SER A 108 0.72 -0.26 -1.32
N ALA A 109 -0.33 -0.21 -2.14
CA ALA A 109 -0.66 -1.27 -3.08
C ALA A 109 0.38 -1.34 -4.20
N ALA A 110 0.76 -0.19 -4.77
CA ALA A 110 1.82 -0.13 -5.78
C ALA A 110 3.15 -0.67 -5.26
N ALA A 111 3.54 -0.29 -4.03
CA ALA A 111 4.75 -0.83 -3.40
C ALA A 111 4.67 -2.35 -3.18
N ALA A 112 3.49 -2.88 -2.80
CA ALA A 112 3.29 -4.31 -2.64
C ALA A 112 3.44 -5.05 -3.99
N GLU A 113 2.91 -4.52 -5.08
CA GLU A 113 3.07 -5.08 -6.42
C GLU A 113 4.54 -5.10 -6.87
N GLU A 114 5.29 -4.02 -6.64
CA GLU A 114 6.73 -3.98 -6.93
C GLU A 114 7.51 -5.04 -6.13
N THR A 115 7.18 -5.20 -4.84
CA THR A 115 7.81 -6.24 -4.01
C THR A 115 7.47 -7.65 -4.49
N ALA A 116 6.24 -7.91 -4.91
CA ALA A 116 5.83 -9.21 -5.44
C ALA A 116 6.61 -9.54 -6.73
N ALA A 117 6.71 -8.61 -7.66
CA ALA A 117 7.49 -8.80 -8.89
C ALA A 117 8.99 -9.05 -8.60
N ALA A 118 9.55 -8.37 -7.60
CA ALA A 118 10.92 -8.62 -7.17
C ALA A 118 11.11 -10.04 -6.59
N VAL A 119 10.14 -10.52 -5.79
CA VAL A 119 10.14 -11.88 -5.24
C VAL A 119 10.01 -12.94 -6.32
N GLU A 120 9.16 -12.74 -7.34
CA GLU A 120 9.06 -13.68 -8.46
C GLU A 120 10.39 -13.78 -9.24
N LYS A 121 11.05 -12.63 -9.46
CA LYS A 121 12.34 -12.61 -10.14
C LYS A 121 13.44 -13.32 -9.35
N THR A 122 13.45 -13.18 -8.03
CA THR A 122 14.42 -13.90 -7.18
C THR A 122 14.13 -15.39 -7.16
N ALA A 123 12.86 -15.80 -7.09
CA ALA A 123 12.47 -17.21 -7.17
C ALA A 123 12.96 -17.87 -8.48
N ALA A 124 12.72 -17.22 -9.63
CA ALA A 124 13.21 -17.72 -10.92
C ALA A 124 14.75 -17.83 -10.99
N ALA A 125 15.48 -16.90 -10.35
CA ALA A 125 16.93 -16.97 -10.27
C ALA A 125 17.41 -18.13 -9.39
N VAL A 126 16.71 -18.41 -8.28
CA VAL A 126 16.98 -19.55 -7.40
C VAL A 126 16.77 -20.87 -8.15
N GLU A 127 15.66 -21.02 -8.90
CA GLU A 127 15.40 -22.22 -9.71
C GLU A 127 16.50 -22.47 -10.75
N LYS A 128 16.92 -21.41 -11.46
CA LYS A 128 18.03 -21.52 -12.42
C LYS A 128 19.33 -21.95 -11.76
N THR A 129 19.59 -21.47 -10.56
CA THR A 129 20.77 -21.84 -9.77
C THR A 129 20.69 -23.31 -9.34
N ALA A 130 19.54 -23.76 -8.87
CA ALA A 130 19.32 -25.17 -8.50
C ALA A 130 19.57 -26.11 -9.68
N ALA A 131 19.01 -25.81 -10.85
CA ALA A 131 19.24 -26.60 -12.07
C ALA A 131 20.72 -26.62 -12.50
N ALA A 132 21.46 -25.53 -12.26
CA ALA A 132 22.91 -25.51 -12.51
C ALA A 132 23.66 -26.42 -11.52
N VAL A 133 23.29 -26.38 -10.23
CA VAL A 133 23.87 -27.24 -9.20
C VAL A 133 23.64 -28.73 -9.53
N GLU A 134 22.43 -29.11 -9.94
CA GLU A 134 22.14 -30.49 -10.35
C GLU A 134 23.02 -30.96 -11.52
N LYS A 135 23.22 -30.11 -12.54
CA LYS A 135 24.12 -30.43 -13.66
C LYS A 135 25.56 -30.62 -13.20
N THR A 136 26.03 -29.78 -12.28
CA THR A 136 27.39 -29.93 -11.73
C THR A 136 27.53 -31.19 -10.90
N ALA A 137 26.53 -31.57 -10.11
CA ALA A 137 26.53 -32.81 -9.34
C ALA A 137 26.63 -34.03 -10.27
N ALA A 138 25.81 -34.08 -11.32
CA ALA A 138 25.86 -35.17 -12.31
C ALA A 138 27.21 -35.24 -13.06
N ALA A 139 27.85 -34.09 -13.31
CA ALA A 139 29.19 -34.06 -13.88
C ALA A 139 30.24 -34.63 -12.90
N VAL A 140 30.16 -34.26 -11.63
CA VAL A 140 31.02 -34.78 -10.56
C VAL A 140 30.87 -36.30 -10.42
N GLU A 141 29.65 -36.83 -10.42
CA GLU A 141 29.41 -38.28 -10.37
C GLU A 141 30.06 -39.02 -11.55
N LYS A 142 29.94 -38.50 -12.77
CA LYS A 142 30.62 -39.08 -13.95
C LYS A 142 32.13 -39.06 -13.81
N THR A 143 32.70 -37.97 -13.30
CA THR A 143 34.15 -37.90 -13.07
C THR A 143 34.61 -38.87 -11.99
N ALA A 144 33.83 -39.04 -10.91
CA ALA A 144 34.13 -40.01 -9.86
C ALA A 144 34.15 -41.44 -10.42
N ALA A 145 33.14 -41.83 -11.20
CA ALA A 145 33.09 -43.15 -11.84
C ALA A 145 34.27 -43.39 -12.80
N ALA A 146 34.70 -42.36 -13.55
CA ALA A 146 35.88 -42.46 -14.40
C ALA A 146 37.18 -42.65 -13.58
N VAL A 147 37.32 -41.93 -12.47
CA VAL A 147 38.46 -42.09 -11.55
C VAL A 147 38.49 -43.49 -10.93
N GLU A 148 37.35 -44.03 -10.51
CA GLU A 148 37.24 -45.40 -9.99
C GLU A 148 37.69 -46.44 -11.02
N LYS A 149 37.26 -46.29 -12.28
CA LYS A 149 37.69 -47.18 -13.37
C LYS A 149 39.21 -47.14 -13.58
N ILE A 150 39.80 -45.94 -13.62
CA ILE A 150 41.24 -45.76 -13.76
C ILE A 150 41.98 -46.41 -12.57
N ALA A 151 41.46 -46.25 -11.35
CA ALA A 151 42.06 -46.86 -10.17
C ALA A 151 42.08 -48.41 -10.25
N MET A 152 41.01 -49.02 -10.76
CA MET A 152 40.95 -50.46 -11.01
C MET A 152 41.95 -50.91 -12.08
N GLU A 153 42.05 -50.19 -13.19
CA GLU A 153 43.02 -50.47 -14.27
C GLU A 153 44.47 -50.38 -13.75
N LEU A 154 44.78 -49.35 -12.95
CA LEU A 154 46.10 -49.21 -12.30
C LEU A 154 46.40 -50.34 -11.32
N GLN A 155 45.40 -50.80 -10.56
CA GLN A 155 45.54 -51.94 -9.66
C GLN A 155 45.85 -53.23 -10.43
N GLN A 156 45.18 -53.44 -11.56
CA GLN A 156 45.45 -54.57 -12.44
C GLN A 156 46.86 -54.52 -13.02
N LEU A 157 47.26 -53.38 -13.60
CA LEU A 157 48.61 -53.17 -14.14
C LEU A 157 49.70 -53.40 -13.09
N ARG A 158 49.47 -52.95 -11.85
CA ARG A 158 50.38 -53.23 -10.73
C ARG A 158 50.53 -54.73 -10.47
N GLY A 159 49.45 -55.49 -10.56
CA GLY A 159 49.47 -56.95 -10.44
C GLY A 159 50.25 -57.62 -11.57
N GLU A 160 50.02 -57.20 -12.82
CA GLU A 160 50.73 -57.70 -14.00
C GLU A 160 52.24 -57.42 -13.93
N VAL A 161 52.63 -56.21 -13.55
CA VAL A 161 54.05 -55.83 -13.34
C VAL A 161 54.69 -56.66 -12.23
N ALA A 162 53.99 -56.89 -11.11
CA ALA A 162 54.48 -57.76 -10.04
C ALA A 162 54.68 -59.20 -10.52
N GLY A 163 53.75 -59.73 -11.32
CA GLY A 163 53.85 -61.05 -11.94
C GLY A 163 55.04 -61.15 -12.90
N LEU A 164 55.24 -60.15 -13.76
CA LEU A 164 56.38 -60.10 -14.67
C LEU A 164 57.71 -60.05 -13.92
N ALA A 165 57.79 -59.24 -12.85
CA ALA A 165 58.97 -59.16 -11.99
C ALA A 165 59.31 -60.51 -11.33
N GLU A 166 58.30 -61.30 -10.95
CA GLU A 166 58.49 -62.66 -10.42
C GLU A 166 59.06 -63.61 -11.48
N VAL A 167 58.50 -63.60 -12.70
CA VAL A 167 59.01 -64.41 -13.82
C VAL A 167 60.45 -64.03 -14.17
N TYR A 168 60.75 -62.74 -14.24
CA TYR A 168 62.10 -62.23 -14.48
C TYR A 168 63.07 -62.71 -13.39
N ARG A 169 62.69 -62.65 -12.12
CA ARG A 169 63.52 -63.15 -11.01
C ARG A 169 63.83 -64.65 -11.16
N LYS A 170 62.81 -65.47 -11.41
CA LYS A 170 62.97 -66.93 -11.58
C LYS A 170 63.87 -67.30 -12.76
N THR A 171 63.68 -66.63 -13.89
CA THR A 171 64.49 -66.86 -15.10
C THR A 171 65.94 -66.42 -14.90
N HIS A 172 66.17 -65.25 -14.27
CA HIS A 172 67.51 -64.77 -13.93
C HIS A 172 68.22 -65.69 -12.94
N GLU A 173 67.55 -66.21 -11.92
CA GLU A 173 68.11 -67.21 -11.00
C GLU A 173 68.48 -68.51 -11.72
N ALA A 174 67.61 -69.02 -12.60
CA ALA A 174 67.88 -70.23 -13.39
C ALA A 174 69.10 -70.05 -14.30
N TYR A 175 69.19 -68.91 -15.00
CA TYR A 175 70.34 -68.54 -15.82
C TYR A 175 71.63 -68.45 -14.98
N SER A 176 71.57 -67.79 -13.83
CA SER A 176 72.72 -67.61 -12.93
C SER A 176 73.23 -68.93 -12.33
N ARG A 177 72.37 -69.91 -12.08
CA ARG A 177 72.76 -71.25 -11.61
C ARG A 177 73.36 -72.12 -12.73
N GLY A 178 72.96 -71.90 -13.98
CA GLY A 178 73.49 -72.62 -15.15
C GLY A 178 74.77 -72.03 -15.75
N ALA A 179 75.21 -70.86 -15.28
CA ALA A 179 76.43 -70.22 -15.79
C ALA A 179 77.70 -71.01 -15.35
N PRO A 180 78.58 -71.40 -16.29
CA PRO A 180 79.79 -72.13 -15.95
C PRO A 180 80.71 -71.27 -15.07
N ARG A 181 81.12 -71.80 -13.92
CA ARG A 181 82.13 -71.16 -13.06
C ARG A 181 83.43 -71.03 -13.85
N ARG A 182 83.78 -69.81 -14.27
CA ARG A 182 85.13 -69.51 -14.76
C ARG A 182 86.12 -69.82 -13.63
N ARG A 183 86.97 -70.84 -13.84
CA ARG A 183 88.16 -71.11 -13.03
C ARG A 183 89.23 -70.08 -13.33
#